data_AF-A0A4Q6CLE1-F1
#
_entry.id   AF-A0A4Q6CLE1-F1
#
_cell.length_a   1.000
_cell.length_b   1.000
_cell.length_c   1.000
_cell.angle_alpha   90.00
_cell.angle_beta   90.00
_cell.angle_gamma   90.00
#
_symmetry.space_group_name_H-M   'P 1'
#
loop_
_entity.id
_entity.type
_entity.pdbx_description
1 polymer ?
#
loop_
_entity_poly.entity_id
_entity_poly.type
_entity_poly.pdbx_seq_one_letter_code
_entity_poly.pdbx_strand_id
1 'polypeptide(L)'
;MRFEMIKGLGQRLSLADRDLSLVEIGRIKGRPFEKDQLTEAQLNHHVHVVGASGFGKTVFLSQIIKQQINQGKGLFFIDLKSDIETMTNFANFAVQAGREKDFQNFSLGDHSVSMVYNLLGEGTATQIRDRIMNSLTWSEEYYRNVSSSFLLKALTGMLYLKRTAGMKVHLGTVLKACENGELLKEVFARIPEPETEIRRTVKSAIKFLTDAESLKSLQGLRSQLESIVLSDFGDLVASDREGIDLFETVRDGKLVFLYLDTRRYGETAKAVGRFILQDLKAVSAKIDGEIRKENRKPFSVIIDEFADLAQEDFIGFLDRARSSKMSIVVSHQEISDLERISPEFASRLTGNTASLYAFLQKNPKSADFISAVAGTRTVSKKTHQEESILGFATRTGGSSVRETEEFIVHPNVVKRLRVGECVVVKKYPRADAYVVKVDSGER
;
A
#
# COMPACT_ATOMS: atom_id res chain seq x y z
N MET A 1 -12.24 -21.03 -18.37
CA MET A 1 -12.42 -22.45 -17.97
C MET A 1 -12.08 -22.76 -16.50
N ARG A 2 -11.36 -21.89 -15.74
CA ARG A 2 -11.10 -22.09 -14.29
C ARG A 2 -12.15 -21.50 -13.32
N PHE A 3 -13.01 -20.58 -13.77
CA PHE A 3 -14.05 -19.98 -12.92
C PHE A 3 -15.33 -20.83 -12.75
N GLU A 4 -15.58 -21.83 -13.59
CA GLU A 4 -16.80 -22.65 -13.50
C GLU A 4 -16.72 -23.80 -12.49
N MET A 5 -15.53 -24.20 -12.03
CA MET A 5 -15.39 -25.29 -11.05
C MET A 5 -15.70 -24.89 -9.59
N ILE A 6 -15.87 -23.60 -9.28
CA ILE A 6 -16.05 -23.12 -7.90
C ILE A 6 -17.53 -23.13 -7.46
N LYS A 7 -18.47 -23.43 -8.37
CA LYS A 7 -19.93 -23.42 -8.09
C LYS A 7 -20.42 -24.58 -7.18
N GLY A 8 -19.57 -25.52 -6.78
CA GLY A 8 -20.00 -26.78 -6.15
C GLY A 8 -19.99 -26.88 -4.63
N LEU A 9 -19.40 -25.94 -3.88
CA LEU A 9 -19.15 -26.12 -2.44
C LEU A 9 -19.42 -24.82 -1.65
N GLY A 10 -20.69 -24.51 -1.44
CA GLY A 10 -21.12 -23.41 -0.59
C GLY A 10 -22.11 -23.87 0.48
N GLN A 11 -21.63 -24.58 1.52
CA GLN A 11 -22.42 -24.72 2.74
C GLN A 11 -22.45 -23.36 3.46
N ARG A 12 -23.64 -22.77 3.54
CA ARG A 12 -23.91 -21.60 4.38
C ARG A 12 -23.68 -21.96 5.84
N LEU A 13 -22.54 -21.55 6.40
CA LEU A 13 -22.36 -21.45 7.84
C LEU A 13 -23.04 -20.17 8.31
N SER A 14 -24.16 -20.33 9.00
CA SER A 14 -24.84 -19.28 9.77
C SER A 14 -23.93 -18.86 10.92
N LEU A 15 -23.29 -17.70 10.80
CA LEU A 15 -22.58 -17.02 11.88
C LEU A 15 -23.57 -16.06 12.56
N ALA A 16 -24.11 -16.48 13.71
CA ALA A 16 -24.89 -15.62 14.59
C ALA A 16 -24.00 -14.53 15.21
N ASP A 17 -24.43 -13.28 15.08
CA ASP A 17 -24.13 -12.09 15.90
C ASP A 17 -22.76 -12.02 16.59
N ARG A 18 -21.69 -12.04 15.81
CA ARG A 18 -20.43 -11.38 16.22
C ARG A 18 -20.52 -9.92 15.82
N ASP A 19 -20.09 -9.02 16.70
CA ASP A 19 -19.96 -7.60 16.42
C ASP A 19 -19.25 -7.41 15.07
N LEU A 20 -20.02 -7.08 14.03
CA LEU A 20 -19.59 -7.05 12.62
C LEU A 20 -18.55 -5.94 12.33
N SER A 21 -18.08 -5.25 13.38
CA SER A 21 -17.10 -4.18 13.34
C SER A 21 -15.67 -4.62 13.73
N LEU A 22 -15.49 -5.88 14.16
CA LEU A 22 -14.21 -6.38 14.68
C LEU A 22 -13.54 -7.35 13.71
N VAL A 23 -12.22 -7.24 13.60
CA VAL A 23 -11.37 -8.22 12.90
C VAL A 23 -10.60 -9.02 13.95
N GLU A 24 -10.98 -10.27 14.16
CA GLU A 24 -10.26 -11.21 15.03
C GLU A 24 -8.95 -11.65 14.39
N ILE A 25 -7.83 -11.49 15.11
CA ILE A 25 -6.50 -11.85 14.61
C ILE A 25 -6.02 -13.20 15.18
N GLY A 26 -6.19 -13.40 16.48
CA GLY A 26 -5.67 -14.60 17.13
C GLY A 26 -5.74 -14.53 18.65
N ARG A 27 -5.10 -15.48 19.33
CA ARG A 27 -5.13 -15.60 20.80
C ARG A 27 -3.94 -14.94 21.46
N ILE A 28 -4.17 -14.22 22.56
CA ILE A 28 -3.10 -13.58 23.32
C ILE A 28 -2.36 -14.64 24.15
N LYS A 29 -1.03 -14.71 24.00
CA LYS A 29 -0.19 -15.68 24.71
C LYS A 29 -0.19 -15.38 26.21
N GLY A 30 -0.48 -16.42 27.00
CA GLY A 30 -0.62 -16.29 28.45
C GLY A 30 -2.00 -15.80 28.91
N ARG A 31 -2.93 -15.48 27.99
CA ARG A 31 -4.30 -15.07 28.30
C ARG A 31 -5.30 -15.94 27.52
N PRO A 32 -5.63 -17.15 28.00
CA PRO A 32 -6.33 -18.18 27.21
C PRO A 32 -7.74 -17.80 26.75
N PHE A 33 -8.38 -16.84 27.40
CA PHE A 33 -9.72 -16.36 27.08
C PHE A 33 -9.73 -15.03 26.32
N GLU A 34 -8.57 -14.41 26.08
CA GLU A 34 -8.48 -13.15 25.37
C GLU A 34 -7.97 -13.35 23.93
N LYS A 35 -8.61 -12.64 23.01
CA LYS A 35 -8.20 -12.58 21.62
C LYS A 35 -7.73 -11.18 21.26
N ASP A 36 -6.73 -11.12 20.38
CA ASP A 36 -6.41 -9.90 19.69
C ASP A 36 -7.46 -9.61 18.62
N GLN A 37 -7.95 -8.38 18.64
CA GLN A 37 -8.95 -7.88 17.69
C GLN A 37 -8.56 -6.49 17.22
N LEU A 38 -8.81 -6.19 15.95
CA LEU A 38 -8.73 -4.85 15.40
C LEU A 38 -10.14 -4.29 15.22
N THR A 39 -10.39 -3.13 15.83
CA THR A 39 -11.62 -2.37 15.57
C THR A 39 -11.50 -1.57 14.27
N GLU A 40 -12.63 -1.15 13.69
CA GLU A 40 -12.63 -0.20 12.57
C GLU A 40 -11.87 1.08 12.88
N ALA A 41 -11.96 1.58 14.12
CA ALA A 41 -11.21 2.76 14.53
C ALA A 41 -9.70 2.48 14.52
N GLN A 42 -9.25 1.30 14.96
CA GLN A 42 -7.84 0.91 14.88
C GLN A 42 -7.35 0.73 13.44
N LEU A 43 -8.15 0.10 12.58
CA LEU A 43 -7.85 -0.03 11.15
C LEU A 43 -7.77 1.33 10.46
N ASN A 44 -8.69 2.25 10.76
CA ASN A 44 -8.66 3.61 10.21
C ASN A 44 -7.45 4.41 10.70
N HIS A 45 -6.80 3.99 11.80
CA HIS A 45 -5.50 4.52 12.24
C HIS A 45 -4.29 3.73 11.71
N HIS A 46 -4.50 2.88 10.71
CA HIS A 46 -3.50 2.14 9.96
C HIS A 46 -2.77 1.06 10.75
N VAL A 47 -2.28 0.06 10.01
CA VAL A 47 -1.61 -1.12 10.55
C VAL A 47 -0.28 -1.32 9.86
N HIS A 48 0.77 -1.48 10.65
CA HIS A 48 2.10 -1.83 10.18
C HIS A 48 2.36 -3.30 10.51
N VAL A 49 2.66 -4.10 9.49
CA VAL A 49 3.06 -5.50 9.62
C VAL A 49 4.52 -5.66 9.18
N VAL A 50 5.35 -6.29 10.00
CA VAL A 50 6.75 -6.56 9.68
C VAL A 50 7.13 -7.97 10.08
N GLY A 51 7.98 -8.66 9.31
CA GLY A 51 8.29 -10.06 9.60
C GLY A 51 9.08 -10.76 8.52
N ALA A 52 9.98 -11.66 8.88
CA ALA A 52 10.66 -12.50 7.90
C ALA A 52 9.68 -13.33 7.04
N SER A 53 10.12 -13.74 5.84
CA SER A 53 9.33 -14.62 4.96
C SER A 53 9.01 -15.96 5.65
N GLY A 54 7.79 -16.47 5.44
CA GLY A 54 7.33 -17.76 6.00
C GLY A 54 6.84 -17.74 7.45
N PHE A 55 6.79 -16.59 8.13
CA PHE A 55 6.42 -16.52 9.57
C PHE A 55 4.94 -16.22 9.86
N GLY A 56 4.10 -16.03 8.84
CA GLY A 56 2.65 -15.88 9.01
C GLY A 56 2.06 -14.51 8.62
N LYS A 57 2.83 -13.62 7.98
CA LYS A 57 2.31 -12.34 7.46
C LYS A 57 1.12 -12.53 6.52
N THR A 58 1.24 -13.40 5.52
CA THR A 58 0.16 -13.68 4.54
C THR A 58 -1.10 -14.21 5.23
N VAL A 59 -0.94 -15.10 6.22
CA VAL A 59 -2.06 -15.61 7.02
C VAL A 59 -2.75 -14.48 7.78
N PHE A 60 -1.98 -13.58 8.39
CA PHE A 60 -2.52 -12.40 9.07
C PHE A 60 -3.28 -11.47 8.12
N LEU A 61 -2.71 -11.15 6.95
CA LEU A 61 -3.38 -10.33 5.94
C LEU A 61 -4.66 -11.01 5.44
N SER A 62 -4.63 -12.33 5.23
CA SER A 62 -5.79 -13.14 4.83
C SER A 62 -6.93 -13.05 5.85
N GLN A 63 -6.65 -13.00 7.16
CA GLN A 63 -7.68 -12.80 8.19
C GLN A 63 -8.37 -11.43 8.08
N ILE A 64 -7.60 -10.37 7.80
CA ILE A 64 -8.16 -9.03 7.56
C ILE A 64 -9.02 -9.06 6.29
N ILE A 65 -8.48 -9.61 5.19
CA ILE A 65 -9.19 -9.70 3.91
C ILE A 65 -10.54 -10.40 4.07
N LYS A 66 -10.53 -11.61 4.63
CA LYS A 66 -11.73 -12.43 4.82
C LYS A 66 -12.80 -11.68 5.63
N GLN A 67 -12.42 -11.07 6.75
CA GLN A 67 -13.37 -10.42 7.64
C GLN A 67 -13.91 -9.11 7.06
N GLN A 68 -13.06 -8.30 6.44
CA GLN A 68 -13.51 -7.06 5.77
C GLN A 68 -14.47 -7.36 4.62
N ILE A 69 -14.19 -8.39 3.81
CA ILE A 69 -15.09 -8.83 2.73
C ILE A 69 -16.44 -9.31 3.30
N ASN A 70 -16.42 -10.18 4.33
CA ASN A 70 -17.63 -10.68 4.98
C ASN A 70 -18.47 -9.59 5.64
N GLN A 71 -17.83 -8.51 6.09
CA GLN A 71 -18.49 -7.33 6.68
C GLN A 71 -18.99 -6.33 5.62
N GLY A 72 -18.89 -6.68 4.33
CA GLY A 72 -19.39 -5.86 3.23
C GLY A 72 -18.56 -4.60 2.94
N LYS A 73 -17.30 -4.54 3.40
CA LYS A 73 -16.42 -3.38 3.23
C LYS A 73 -15.66 -3.44 1.91
N GLY A 74 -15.26 -2.29 1.40
CA GLY A 74 -14.40 -2.21 0.22
C GLY A 74 -12.97 -2.56 0.55
N LEU A 75 -12.27 -3.22 -0.37
CA LEU A 75 -10.90 -3.67 -0.16
C LEU A 75 -10.08 -3.59 -1.44
N PHE A 76 -8.86 -3.08 -1.30
CA PHE A 76 -7.86 -2.98 -2.34
C PHE A 76 -6.57 -3.67 -1.90
N PHE A 77 -6.20 -4.78 -2.54
CA PHE A 77 -5.01 -5.54 -2.20
C PHE A 77 -3.95 -5.38 -3.29
N ILE A 78 -2.72 -5.02 -2.91
CA ILE A 78 -1.55 -4.98 -3.79
C ILE A 78 -0.61 -6.11 -3.41
N ASP A 79 -0.49 -7.09 -4.31
CA ASP A 79 0.49 -8.18 -4.20
C ASP A 79 1.68 -7.92 -5.12
N LEU A 80 2.86 -7.74 -4.52
CA LEU A 80 4.13 -7.63 -5.26
C LEU A 80 4.89 -8.97 -5.30
N LYS A 81 4.54 -9.92 -4.42
CA LYS A 81 5.19 -11.23 -4.35
C LYS A 81 4.68 -12.19 -5.40
N SER A 82 3.47 -11.98 -5.91
CA SER A 82 2.84 -12.86 -6.89
C SER A 82 2.59 -14.25 -6.34
N ASP A 83 1.75 -14.28 -5.30
CA ASP A 83 1.23 -15.50 -4.71
C ASP A 83 -0.19 -15.79 -5.24
N ILE A 84 -0.28 -16.80 -6.10
CA ILE A 84 -1.53 -17.26 -6.70
C ILE A 84 -2.52 -17.74 -5.63
N GLU A 85 -2.03 -18.30 -4.52
CA GLU A 85 -2.89 -18.77 -3.43
C GLU A 85 -3.61 -17.59 -2.77
N THR A 86 -2.90 -16.48 -2.54
CA THR A 86 -3.47 -15.26 -2.00
C THR A 86 -4.57 -14.68 -2.91
N MET A 87 -4.36 -14.65 -4.23
CA MET A 87 -5.39 -14.22 -5.19
C MET A 87 -6.60 -15.17 -5.19
N THR A 88 -6.35 -16.48 -5.19
CA THR A 88 -7.40 -17.51 -5.18
C THR A 88 -8.25 -17.41 -3.91
N ASN A 89 -7.62 -17.24 -2.76
CA ASN A 89 -8.29 -17.04 -1.48
C ASN A 89 -9.12 -15.76 -1.47
N PHE A 90 -8.58 -14.66 -2.00
CA PHE A 90 -9.31 -13.40 -2.13
C PHE A 90 -10.61 -13.57 -2.95
N ALA A 91 -10.51 -14.19 -4.13
CA ALA A 91 -11.66 -14.48 -4.98
C ALA A 91 -12.67 -15.42 -4.28
N ASN A 92 -12.18 -16.45 -3.59
CA ASN A 92 -13.04 -17.36 -2.82
C ASN A 92 -13.79 -16.65 -1.70
N PHE A 93 -13.14 -15.74 -0.97
CA PHE A 93 -13.80 -14.93 0.05
C PHE A 93 -14.89 -14.03 -0.55
N ALA A 94 -14.63 -13.41 -1.71
CA ALA A 94 -15.63 -12.62 -2.42
C ALA A 94 -16.85 -13.46 -2.82
N VAL A 95 -16.65 -14.67 -3.36
CA VAL A 95 -17.73 -15.60 -3.70
C VAL A 95 -18.51 -16.05 -2.46
N GLN A 96 -17.82 -16.40 -1.37
CA GLN A 96 -18.47 -16.83 -0.12
C GLN A 96 -19.33 -15.73 0.50
N ALA A 97 -18.94 -14.46 0.33
CA ALA A 97 -19.71 -13.30 0.77
C ALA A 97 -20.80 -12.86 -0.22
N GLY A 98 -20.96 -13.53 -1.37
CA GLY A 98 -21.92 -13.14 -2.42
C GLY A 98 -21.56 -11.83 -3.12
N ARG A 99 -20.27 -11.53 -3.22
CA ARG A 99 -19.68 -10.29 -3.73
C ARG A 99 -18.81 -10.50 -4.97
N GLU A 100 -18.99 -11.60 -5.68
CA GLU A 100 -18.25 -11.93 -6.89
C GLU A 100 -18.39 -10.87 -8.00
N LYS A 101 -19.53 -10.15 -8.03
CA LYS A 101 -19.77 -9.05 -8.99
C LYS A 101 -19.00 -7.78 -8.66
N ASP A 102 -18.56 -7.63 -7.41
CA ASP A 102 -17.76 -6.50 -6.96
C ASP A 102 -16.26 -6.75 -7.15
N PHE A 103 -15.87 -7.98 -7.50
CA PHE A 103 -14.48 -8.38 -7.64
C PHE A 103 -13.89 -7.94 -8.97
N GLN A 104 -12.79 -7.20 -8.89
CA GLN A 104 -12.01 -6.71 -10.01
C GLN A 104 -10.55 -7.15 -9.81
N ASN A 105 -9.90 -7.56 -10.89
CA ASN A 105 -8.52 -8.03 -10.86
C ASN A 105 -7.70 -7.32 -11.94
N PHE A 106 -6.50 -6.90 -11.59
CA PHE A 106 -5.50 -6.43 -12.55
C PHE A 106 -4.20 -7.18 -12.29
N SER A 107 -3.78 -7.95 -13.29
CA SER A 107 -2.56 -8.76 -13.26
C SER A 107 -1.65 -8.35 -14.42
N LEU A 108 -0.36 -8.17 -14.10
CA LEU A 108 0.68 -8.01 -15.11
C LEU A 108 1.02 -9.34 -15.80
N GLY A 109 0.84 -10.48 -15.09
CA GLY A 109 1.31 -11.79 -15.54
C GLY A 109 0.27 -12.64 -16.26
N ASP A 110 -1.03 -12.39 -16.05
CA ASP A 110 -2.14 -13.15 -16.65
C ASP A 110 -3.19 -12.22 -17.26
N HIS A 111 -3.10 -12.04 -18.57
CA HIS A 111 -4.00 -11.21 -19.37
C HIS A 111 -5.45 -11.70 -19.39
N SER A 112 -5.67 -13.02 -19.24
CA SER A 112 -6.99 -13.62 -19.43
C SER A 112 -7.98 -13.28 -18.31
N VAL A 113 -7.46 -12.90 -17.14
CA VAL A 113 -8.21 -12.56 -15.94
C VAL A 113 -8.00 -11.10 -15.52
N SER A 114 -7.24 -10.33 -16.30
CA SER A 114 -6.88 -8.95 -15.98
C SER A 114 -7.85 -7.97 -16.65
N MET A 115 -8.36 -7.03 -15.86
CA MET A 115 -9.06 -5.85 -16.37
C MET A 115 -8.03 -4.83 -16.89
N VAL A 116 -8.48 -3.91 -17.74
CA VAL A 116 -7.65 -2.75 -18.09
C VAL A 116 -7.63 -1.76 -16.93
N TYR A 117 -6.54 -1.01 -16.79
CA TYR A 117 -6.42 0.03 -15.78
C TYR A 117 -5.64 1.22 -16.34
N ASN A 118 -6.34 2.33 -16.56
CA ASN A 118 -5.70 3.60 -16.86
C ASN A 118 -4.97 4.16 -15.63
N LEU A 119 -3.66 3.95 -15.58
CA LEU A 119 -2.75 4.41 -14.52
C LEU A 119 -2.70 5.93 -14.34
N LEU A 120 -3.21 6.71 -15.31
CA LEU A 120 -3.35 8.14 -15.15
C LEU A 120 -4.59 8.53 -14.33
N GLY A 121 -5.62 7.69 -14.25
CA GLY A 121 -6.87 7.99 -13.54
C GLY A 121 -7.51 9.31 -13.97
N GLU A 122 -8.19 9.96 -13.02
CA GLU A 122 -8.76 11.30 -13.19
C GLU A 122 -7.89 12.39 -12.54
N GLY A 123 -8.05 13.62 -13.01
CA GLY A 123 -7.37 14.80 -12.44
C GLY A 123 -7.10 15.91 -13.46
N THR A 124 -6.66 17.05 -12.93
CA THR A 124 -6.14 18.19 -13.69
C THR A 124 -4.77 17.88 -14.29
N ALA A 125 -4.33 18.67 -15.28
CA ALA A 125 -2.99 18.50 -15.89
C ALA A 125 -1.86 18.51 -14.86
N THR A 126 -1.95 19.36 -13.84
CA THR A 126 -1.02 19.42 -12.70
C THR A 126 -1.00 18.11 -11.92
N GLN A 127 -2.17 17.57 -11.57
CA GLN A 127 -2.28 16.31 -10.82
C GLN A 127 -1.78 15.11 -11.64
N ILE A 128 -2.14 15.03 -12.93
CA ILE A 128 -1.68 13.94 -13.80
C ILE A 128 -0.15 14.02 -14.00
N ARG A 129 0.38 15.22 -14.20
CA ARG A 129 1.83 15.45 -14.29
C ARG A 129 2.52 14.97 -13.03
N ASP A 130 2.08 15.40 -11.85
CA ASP A 130 2.71 15.01 -10.59
C ASP A 130 2.64 13.51 -10.35
N ARG A 131 1.51 12.88 -10.69
CA ARG A 131 1.35 11.41 -10.68
C ARG A 131 2.41 10.73 -11.54
N ILE A 132 2.61 11.17 -12.79
CA ILE A 132 3.67 10.62 -13.66
C ILE A 132 5.05 10.87 -13.05
N MET A 133 5.35 12.10 -12.64
CA MET A 133 6.67 12.48 -12.15
C MET A 133 7.06 11.72 -10.87
N ASN A 134 6.12 11.47 -9.97
CA ASN A 134 6.38 10.75 -8.70
C ASN A 134 6.42 9.22 -8.89
N SER A 135 5.79 8.71 -9.94
CA SER A 135 5.77 7.26 -10.22
C SER A 135 7.02 6.77 -10.96
N LEU A 136 7.78 7.69 -11.56
CA LEU A 136 9.01 7.42 -12.28
C LEU A 136 10.24 7.69 -11.42
N THR A 137 11.38 7.14 -11.82
CA THR A 137 12.66 7.28 -11.13
C THR A 137 13.51 8.34 -11.85
N TRP A 138 14.15 9.21 -11.06
CA TRP A 138 14.95 10.33 -11.58
C TRP A 138 16.30 10.36 -10.89
N SER A 139 17.37 10.35 -11.68
CA SER A 139 18.75 10.50 -11.18
C SER A 139 19.19 11.96 -11.08
N GLU A 140 18.63 12.83 -11.93
CA GLU A 140 19.04 14.23 -12.04
C GLU A 140 17.85 15.18 -12.04
N GLU A 141 17.97 16.26 -11.25
CA GLU A 141 16.91 17.26 -11.07
C GLU A 141 16.60 18.04 -12.35
N TYR A 142 17.61 18.30 -13.18
CA TYR A 142 17.43 19.01 -14.45
C TYR A 142 16.44 18.28 -15.38
N TYR A 143 16.69 17.01 -15.70
CA TYR A 143 15.80 16.22 -16.56
C TYR A 143 14.41 16.05 -15.95
N ARG A 144 14.31 15.93 -14.63
CA ARG A 144 13.04 15.89 -13.90
C ARG A 144 12.23 17.17 -14.13
N ASN A 145 12.86 18.34 -13.97
CA ASN A 145 12.18 19.63 -14.11
C ASN A 145 11.77 19.92 -15.57
N VAL A 146 12.62 19.57 -16.54
CA VAL A 146 12.31 19.71 -17.97
C VAL A 146 11.14 18.80 -18.35
N SER A 147 11.18 17.53 -17.95
CA SER A 147 10.10 16.56 -18.21
C SER A 147 8.77 17.00 -17.58
N SER A 148 8.81 17.50 -16.34
CA SER A 148 7.63 18.02 -15.63
C SER A 148 7.01 19.21 -16.37
N SER A 149 7.82 20.17 -16.82
CA SER A 149 7.38 21.34 -17.57
C SER A 149 6.76 20.95 -18.92
N PHE A 150 7.39 20.02 -19.64
CA PHE A 150 6.87 19.50 -20.90
C PHE A 150 5.51 18.80 -20.70
N LEU A 151 5.43 17.87 -19.75
CA LEU A 151 4.22 17.11 -19.45
C LEU A 151 3.06 18.03 -19.08
N LEU A 152 3.28 19.07 -18.28
CA LEU A 152 2.23 20.03 -17.93
C LEU A 152 1.59 20.64 -19.18
N LYS A 153 2.43 21.08 -20.14
CA LYS A 153 1.97 21.74 -21.36
C LYS A 153 1.24 20.77 -22.29
N ALA A 154 1.80 19.57 -22.48
CA ALA A 154 1.19 18.51 -23.28
C ALA A 154 -0.17 18.07 -22.71
N LEU A 155 -0.22 17.79 -21.41
CA LEU A 155 -1.43 17.35 -20.70
C LEU A 155 -2.52 18.42 -20.68
N THR A 156 -2.16 19.71 -20.65
CA THR A 156 -3.14 20.81 -20.68
C THR A 156 -4.04 20.72 -21.92
N GLY A 157 -3.47 20.48 -23.10
CA GLY A 157 -4.23 20.29 -24.33
C GLY A 157 -4.99 18.96 -24.37
N MET A 158 -4.31 17.85 -24.04
CA MET A 158 -4.93 16.51 -24.08
C MET A 158 -6.12 16.40 -23.12
N LEU A 159 -5.99 16.91 -21.90
CA LEU A 159 -7.07 16.86 -20.90
C LEU A 159 -8.15 17.91 -21.14
N TYR A 160 -7.88 18.97 -21.90
CA TYR A 160 -8.94 19.82 -22.45
C TYR A 160 -9.81 19.00 -23.42
N LEU A 161 -9.21 18.36 -24.41
CA LEU A 161 -9.94 17.53 -25.39
C LEU A 161 -10.57 16.28 -24.77
N LYS A 162 -10.01 15.73 -23.69
CA LYS A 162 -10.67 14.67 -22.90
C LYS A 162 -12.06 15.13 -22.44
N ARG A 163 -12.15 16.35 -21.91
CA ARG A 163 -13.39 16.93 -21.35
C ARG A 163 -14.36 17.43 -22.43
N THR A 164 -13.85 18.03 -23.50
CA THR A 164 -14.69 18.70 -24.52
C THR A 164 -14.98 17.85 -25.75
N ALA A 165 -14.17 16.84 -26.03
CA ALA A 165 -14.25 16.05 -27.26
C ALA A 165 -14.05 14.53 -27.04
N GLY A 166 -14.10 14.07 -25.78
CA GLY A 166 -14.04 12.64 -25.44
C GLY A 166 -12.70 11.95 -25.75
N MET A 167 -11.60 12.72 -25.94
CA MET A 167 -10.28 12.13 -26.18
C MET A 167 -9.88 11.22 -25.01
N LYS A 168 -9.46 9.99 -25.31
CA LYS A 168 -8.90 9.08 -24.31
C LYS A 168 -7.44 9.45 -24.04
N VAL A 169 -7.06 9.47 -22.76
CA VAL A 169 -5.72 9.84 -22.31
C VAL A 169 -5.25 8.78 -21.32
N HIS A 170 -4.23 8.03 -21.73
CA HIS A 170 -3.56 6.98 -20.97
C HIS A 170 -2.04 7.06 -21.19
N LEU A 171 -1.25 6.16 -20.59
CA LEU A 171 0.23 6.24 -20.70
C LEU A 171 0.73 6.17 -22.15
N GLY A 172 0.14 5.31 -22.98
CA GLY A 172 0.45 5.30 -24.43
C GLY A 172 0.18 6.63 -25.15
N THR A 173 -0.86 7.38 -24.78
CA THR A 173 -1.11 8.73 -25.32
C THR A 173 -0.01 9.70 -24.90
N VAL A 174 0.43 9.62 -23.64
CA VAL A 174 1.52 10.45 -23.12
C VAL A 174 2.85 10.11 -23.79
N LEU A 175 3.14 8.83 -23.99
CA LEU A 175 4.34 8.39 -24.72
C LEU A 175 4.38 8.99 -26.13
N LYS A 176 3.29 8.84 -26.90
CA LYS A 176 3.16 9.44 -28.25
C LYS A 176 3.34 10.96 -28.22
N ALA A 177 2.86 11.63 -27.18
CA ALA A 177 3.05 13.08 -27.03
C ALA A 177 4.53 13.46 -26.85
N CYS A 178 5.35 12.58 -26.27
CA CYS A 178 6.79 12.80 -26.06
C CYS A 178 7.67 12.51 -27.28
N GLU A 179 7.12 11.98 -28.37
CA GLU A 179 7.88 11.59 -29.57
C GLU A 179 8.17 12.78 -30.50
N ASN A 180 7.69 12.76 -31.74
CA ASN A 180 7.99 13.75 -32.79
C ASN A 180 7.03 14.96 -32.80
N GLY A 181 6.07 15.00 -31.86
CA GLY A 181 5.08 16.06 -31.71
C GLY A 181 3.87 15.99 -32.65
N GLU A 182 3.71 14.94 -33.46
CA GLU A 182 2.54 14.75 -34.34
C GLU A 182 1.22 14.77 -33.55
N LEU A 183 1.13 13.98 -32.47
CA LEU A 183 -0.05 13.98 -31.60
C LEU A 183 -0.36 15.37 -31.04
N LEU A 184 0.66 16.13 -30.64
CA LEU A 184 0.44 17.48 -30.10
C LEU A 184 -0.03 18.47 -31.17
N LYS A 185 0.40 18.31 -32.43
CA LYS A 185 -0.11 19.10 -33.57
C LYS A 185 -1.59 18.79 -33.83
N GLU A 186 -1.99 17.52 -33.76
CA GLU A 186 -3.40 17.12 -33.87
C GLU A 186 -4.24 17.67 -32.72
N VAL A 187 -3.73 17.58 -31.49
CA VAL A 187 -4.36 18.18 -30.30
C VAL A 187 -4.53 19.69 -30.50
N PHE A 188 -3.48 20.38 -30.93
CA PHE A 188 -3.52 21.82 -31.21
C PHE A 188 -4.56 22.19 -32.27
N ALA A 189 -4.66 21.43 -33.37
CA ALA A 189 -5.63 21.70 -34.43
C ALA A 189 -7.09 21.55 -33.96
N ARG A 190 -7.34 20.66 -33.00
CA ARG A 190 -8.69 20.41 -32.45
C ARG A 190 -9.12 21.37 -31.35
N ILE A 191 -8.21 22.15 -30.77
CA ILE A 191 -8.54 23.15 -29.74
C ILE A 191 -9.14 24.40 -30.41
N PRO A 192 -10.35 24.86 -30.05
CA PRO A 192 -10.98 26.03 -30.65
C PRO A 192 -10.13 27.31 -30.53
N GLU A 193 -10.14 28.17 -31.55
CA GLU A 193 -9.38 29.44 -31.57
C GLU A 193 -9.58 30.35 -30.34
N PRO A 194 -10.78 30.46 -29.74
CA PRO A 194 -10.98 31.26 -28.52
C PRO A 194 -10.15 30.80 -27.31
N GLU A 195 -9.70 29.53 -27.27
CA GLU A 195 -8.92 28.96 -26.17
C GLU A 195 -7.42 29.34 -26.28
N THR A 196 -7.16 30.63 -26.38
CA THR A 196 -5.85 31.20 -26.73
C THR A 196 -4.73 30.73 -25.81
N GLU A 197 -4.99 30.64 -24.50
CA GLU A 197 -3.99 30.23 -23.50
C GLU A 197 -3.62 28.74 -23.59
N ILE A 198 -4.63 27.88 -23.81
CA ILE A 198 -4.41 26.44 -24.03
C ILE A 198 -3.66 26.24 -25.34
N ARG A 199 -4.07 26.92 -26.41
CA ARG A 199 -3.38 26.90 -27.72
C ARG A 199 -1.92 27.33 -27.58
N ARG A 200 -1.66 28.46 -26.91
CA ARG A 200 -0.30 28.97 -26.64
C ARG A 200 0.54 27.95 -25.87
N THR A 201 -0.05 27.32 -24.86
CA THR A 201 0.60 26.31 -24.01
C THR A 201 1.00 25.07 -24.81
N VAL A 202 0.08 24.50 -25.59
CA VAL A 202 0.35 23.34 -26.46
C VAL A 202 1.36 23.68 -27.55
N LYS A 203 1.25 24.88 -28.16
CA LYS A 203 2.23 25.36 -29.14
C LYS A 203 3.64 25.46 -28.57
N SER A 204 3.80 25.83 -27.29
CA SER A 204 5.10 25.80 -26.61
C SER A 204 5.65 24.38 -26.47
N ALA A 205 4.80 23.37 -26.20
CA ALA A 205 5.23 21.98 -26.15
C ALA A 205 5.64 21.45 -27.53
N ILE A 206 4.90 21.81 -28.58
CA ILE A 206 5.27 21.45 -29.97
C ILE A 206 6.63 22.05 -30.33
N LYS A 207 6.83 23.36 -30.06
CA LYS A 207 8.11 24.03 -30.34
C LYS A 207 9.27 23.37 -29.58
N PHE A 208 9.04 22.97 -28.33
CA PHE A 208 10.04 22.27 -27.53
C PHE A 208 10.52 20.98 -28.22
N LEU A 209 9.63 20.20 -28.84
CA LEU A 209 9.99 18.96 -29.53
C LEU A 209 10.72 19.17 -30.86
N THR A 210 10.71 20.38 -31.42
CA THR A 210 11.43 20.68 -32.68
C THR A 210 12.93 20.92 -32.46
N ASP A 211 13.34 21.19 -31.22
CA ASP A 211 14.73 21.37 -30.86
C ASP A 211 15.36 20.03 -30.44
N ALA A 212 16.46 19.65 -31.06
CA ALA A 212 17.06 18.33 -30.88
C ALA A 212 17.61 18.12 -29.46
N GLU A 213 18.15 19.17 -28.84
CA GLU A 213 18.66 19.13 -27.47
C GLU A 213 17.51 18.97 -26.46
N SER A 214 16.44 19.75 -26.63
CA SER A 214 15.20 19.64 -25.87
C SER A 214 14.58 18.25 -26.00
N LEU A 215 14.50 17.69 -27.21
CA LEU A 215 13.99 16.33 -27.40
C LEU A 215 14.87 15.28 -26.69
N LYS A 216 16.19 15.42 -26.77
CA LYS A 216 17.14 14.54 -26.07
C LYS A 216 16.96 14.61 -24.56
N SER A 217 16.64 15.78 -24.00
CA SER A 217 16.38 15.94 -22.56
C SER A 217 15.15 15.17 -22.06
N LEU A 218 14.22 14.77 -22.94
CA LEU A 218 13.07 13.92 -22.60
C LEU A 218 13.36 12.42 -22.71
N GLN A 219 14.57 12.02 -23.09
CA GLN A 219 14.92 10.61 -23.30
C GLN A 219 14.62 9.75 -22.06
N GLY A 220 14.96 10.24 -20.86
CA GLY A 220 14.71 9.52 -19.61
C GLY A 220 13.22 9.33 -19.29
N LEU A 221 12.37 10.31 -19.61
CA LEU A 221 10.92 10.19 -19.49
C LEU A 221 10.40 9.13 -20.48
N ARG A 222 10.80 9.25 -21.74
CA ARG A 222 10.38 8.35 -22.81
C ARG A 222 10.75 6.91 -22.53
N SER A 223 12.01 6.63 -22.21
CA SER A 223 12.48 5.25 -21.95
C SER A 223 11.70 4.57 -20.82
N GLN A 224 11.34 5.31 -19.78
CA GLN A 224 10.54 4.77 -18.68
C GLN A 224 9.06 4.58 -19.05
N LEU A 225 8.49 5.43 -19.90
CA LEU A 225 7.15 5.21 -20.43
C LEU A 225 7.13 4.04 -21.43
N GLU A 226 8.15 3.92 -22.29
CA GLU A 226 8.36 2.82 -23.24
C GLU A 226 8.46 1.49 -22.50
N SER A 227 9.19 1.40 -21.37
CA SER A 227 9.32 0.16 -20.61
C SER A 227 8.00 -0.35 -20.02
N ILE A 228 7.03 0.55 -19.79
CA ILE A 228 5.68 0.20 -19.31
C ILE A 228 4.76 -0.08 -20.49
N VAL A 229 4.67 0.84 -21.45
CA VAL A 229 3.69 0.81 -22.55
C VAL A 229 4.02 -0.28 -23.58
N LEU A 230 5.29 -0.60 -23.79
CA LEU A 230 5.72 -1.64 -24.75
C LEU A 230 6.01 -3.00 -24.07
N SER A 231 5.70 -3.13 -22.78
CA SER A 231 5.77 -4.41 -22.07
C SER A 231 4.72 -5.39 -22.58
N ASP A 232 4.84 -6.66 -22.17
CA ASP A 232 3.85 -7.69 -22.49
C ASP A 232 2.45 -7.39 -21.92
N PHE A 233 2.33 -6.50 -20.92
CA PHE A 233 1.07 -6.00 -20.35
C PHE A 233 0.67 -4.58 -20.77
N GLY A 234 1.40 -3.99 -21.71
CA GLY A 234 1.23 -2.59 -22.10
C GLY A 234 -0.18 -2.25 -22.60
N ASP A 235 -0.86 -3.20 -23.24
CA ASP A 235 -2.24 -3.05 -23.75
C ASP A 235 -3.29 -2.91 -22.64
N LEU A 236 -3.00 -3.37 -21.42
CA LEU A 236 -3.87 -3.21 -20.24
C LEU A 236 -3.82 -1.80 -19.65
N VAL A 237 -2.69 -1.10 -19.80
CA VAL A 237 -2.46 0.25 -19.24
C VAL A 237 -2.50 1.36 -20.28
N ALA A 238 -2.37 1.00 -21.56
CA ALA A 238 -2.52 1.86 -22.72
C ALA A 238 -3.79 1.49 -23.52
N SER A 239 -4.90 1.32 -22.80
CA SER A 239 -6.20 0.95 -23.38
C SER A 239 -7.19 2.11 -23.39
N ASP A 240 -8.00 2.19 -24.45
CA ASP A 240 -9.17 3.06 -24.53
C ASP A 240 -10.44 2.40 -23.95
N ARG A 241 -10.36 1.10 -23.62
CA ARG A 241 -11.44 0.33 -23.00
C ARG A 241 -11.70 0.81 -21.57
N GLU A 242 -12.94 0.69 -21.12
CA GLU A 242 -13.29 0.93 -19.72
C GLU A 242 -12.70 -0.17 -18.82
N GLY A 243 -12.28 0.24 -17.62
CA GLY A 243 -11.49 -0.59 -16.72
C GLY A 243 -11.75 -0.27 -15.26
N ILE A 244 -10.74 -0.51 -14.43
CA ILE A 244 -10.80 -0.17 -13.01
C ILE A 244 -10.81 1.37 -12.86
N ASP A 245 -11.86 1.89 -12.23
CA ASP A 245 -11.95 3.26 -11.72
C ASP A 245 -11.84 3.21 -10.19
N LEU A 246 -10.75 3.74 -9.64
CA LEU A 246 -10.53 3.73 -8.19
C LEU A 246 -11.51 4.59 -7.41
N PHE A 247 -12.00 5.70 -7.98
CA PHE A 247 -12.96 6.55 -7.30
C PHE A 247 -14.28 5.82 -7.11
N GLU A 248 -14.78 5.16 -8.17
CA GLU A 248 -15.97 4.30 -8.06
C GLU A 248 -15.74 3.12 -7.13
N THR A 249 -14.56 2.49 -7.23
CA THR A 249 -14.17 1.38 -6.36
C THR A 249 -14.29 1.75 -4.89
N VAL A 250 -13.72 2.89 -4.48
CA VAL A 250 -13.74 3.36 -3.09
C VAL A 250 -15.14 3.82 -2.69
N ARG A 251 -15.82 4.59 -3.54
CA ARG A 251 -17.19 5.09 -3.28
C ARG A 251 -18.19 3.96 -3.07
N ASP A 252 -18.14 2.96 -3.95
CA ASP A 252 -19.12 1.89 -3.97
C ASP A 252 -18.72 0.73 -3.05
N GLY A 253 -17.45 0.66 -2.65
CA GLY A 253 -16.91 -0.35 -1.77
C GLY A 253 -16.57 -1.65 -2.48
N LYS A 254 -16.09 -1.58 -3.73
CA LYS A 254 -15.72 -2.74 -4.57
C LYS A 254 -14.49 -3.47 -4.00
N LEU A 255 -14.20 -4.65 -4.55
CA LEU A 255 -13.08 -5.50 -4.17
C LEU A 255 -12.06 -5.54 -5.31
N VAL A 256 -10.85 -5.03 -5.11
CA VAL A 256 -9.81 -5.02 -6.12
C VAL A 256 -8.60 -5.79 -5.64
N PHE A 257 -8.11 -6.69 -6.50
CA PHE A 257 -6.84 -7.37 -6.33
C PHE A 257 -5.88 -6.96 -7.44
N LEU A 258 -4.68 -6.54 -7.05
CA LEU A 258 -3.59 -6.24 -7.98
C LEU A 258 -2.47 -7.25 -7.83
N TYR A 259 -2.13 -7.89 -8.93
CA TYR A 259 -1.07 -8.88 -9.03
C TYR A 259 0.10 -8.30 -9.84
N LEU A 260 1.08 -7.72 -9.14
CA LEU A 260 2.17 -6.94 -9.70
C LEU A 260 3.53 -7.66 -9.48
N ASP A 261 3.78 -8.74 -10.21
CA ASP A 261 5.00 -9.56 -10.05
C ASP A 261 6.31 -8.79 -10.19
N THR A 262 6.89 -8.33 -9.07
CA THR A 262 8.16 -7.61 -9.09
C THR A 262 9.35 -8.52 -9.40
N ARG A 263 9.21 -9.84 -9.21
CA ARG A 263 10.26 -10.80 -9.57
C ARG A 263 10.33 -11.00 -11.07
N ARG A 264 9.18 -11.02 -11.75
CA ARG A 264 9.10 -11.15 -13.21
C ARG A 264 9.38 -9.83 -13.93
N TYR A 265 8.83 -8.72 -13.43
CA TYR A 265 8.83 -7.43 -14.15
C TYR A 265 9.73 -6.36 -13.54
N GLY A 266 10.42 -6.66 -12.43
CA GLY A 266 11.43 -5.78 -11.83
C GLY A 266 10.92 -4.37 -11.56
N GLU A 267 11.68 -3.37 -12.01
CA GLU A 267 11.36 -1.96 -11.83
C GLU A 267 10.09 -1.51 -12.56
N THR A 268 9.68 -2.18 -13.64
CA THR A 268 8.45 -1.82 -14.36
C THR A 268 7.22 -2.13 -13.50
N ALA A 269 7.18 -3.28 -12.80
CA ALA A 269 6.09 -3.57 -11.85
C ALA A 269 6.05 -2.58 -10.68
N LYS A 270 7.22 -2.18 -10.15
CA LYS A 270 7.29 -1.16 -9.10
C LYS A 270 6.81 0.20 -9.59
N ALA A 271 7.14 0.59 -10.83
CA ALA A 271 6.64 1.83 -11.43
C ALA A 271 5.11 1.80 -11.57
N VAL A 272 4.54 0.69 -12.07
CA VAL A 272 3.09 0.48 -12.11
C VAL A 272 2.47 0.57 -10.72
N GLY A 273 3.05 -0.09 -9.71
CA GLY A 273 2.60 0.00 -8.33
C GLY A 273 2.62 1.44 -7.79
N ARG A 274 3.67 2.21 -8.08
CA ARG A 274 3.76 3.63 -7.71
C ARG A 274 2.67 4.47 -8.39
N PHE A 275 2.40 4.25 -9.69
CA PHE A 275 1.28 4.91 -10.38
C PHE A 275 -0.05 4.68 -9.68
N ILE A 276 -0.30 3.44 -9.29
CA ILE A 276 -1.53 3.04 -8.60
C ILE A 276 -1.61 3.70 -7.21
N LEU A 277 -0.51 3.76 -6.45
CA LEU A 277 -0.49 4.45 -5.15
C LEU A 277 -0.75 5.96 -5.30
N GLN A 278 -0.17 6.59 -6.33
CA GLN A 278 -0.42 8.00 -6.61
C GLN A 278 -1.88 8.25 -7.04
N ASP A 279 -2.49 7.33 -7.79
CA ASP A 279 -3.93 7.39 -8.11
C ASP A 279 -4.82 7.21 -6.88
N LEU A 280 -4.50 6.24 -6.03
CA LEU A 280 -5.19 6.01 -4.76
C LEU A 280 -5.12 7.23 -3.82
N LYS A 281 -3.96 7.89 -3.76
CA LYS A 281 -3.76 9.14 -3.01
C LYS A 281 -4.65 10.26 -3.53
N ALA A 282 -4.77 10.40 -4.85
CA ALA A 282 -5.66 11.37 -5.48
C ALA A 282 -7.14 11.07 -5.19
N VAL A 283 -7.54 9.80 -5.27
CA VAL A 283 -8.89 9.35 -4.93
C VAL A 283 -9.22 9.62 -3.46
N SER A 284 -8.30 9.34 -2.54
CA SER A 284 -8.49 9.66 -1.12
C SER A 284 -8.77 11.14 -0.90
N ALA A 285 -8.01 12.03 -1.55
CA ALA A 285 -8.25 13.47 -1.48
C ALA A 285 -9.62 13.86 -2.08
N LYS A 286 -10.02 13.22 -3.18
CA LYS A 286 -11.31 13.45 -3.83
C LYS A 286 -12.48 13.01 -2.95
N ILE A 287 -12.40 11.83 -2.32
CA ILE A 287 -13.41 11.34 -1.36
C ILE A 287 -13.56 12.31 -0.19
N ASP A 288 -12.45 12.83 0.33
CA ASP A 288 -12.48 13.79 1.43
C ASP A 288 -13.10 15.15 1.03
N GLY A 289 -12.87 15.60 -0.20
CA GLY A 289 -13.42 16.86 -0.72
C GLY A 289 -14.87 16.78 -1.20
N GLU A 290 -15.30 15.64 -1.77
CA GLU A 290 -16.58 15.52 -2.48
C GLU A 290 -17.64 14.73 -1.70
N ILE A 291 -17.25 13.78 -0.84
CA ILE A 291 -18.18 12.94 -0.10
C ILE A 291 -18.26 13.39 1.36
N ARG A 292 -19.47 13.67 1.85
CA ARG A 292 -19.72 14.00 3.27
C ARG A 292 -19.29 12.86 4.19
N LYS A 293 -18.72 13.17 5.35
CA LYS A 293 -18.12 12.21 6.29
C LYS A 293 -19.09 11.08 6.69
N GLU A 294 -20.36 11.41 6.88
CA GLU A 294 -21.45 10.47 7.18
C GLU A 294 -21.64 9.40 6.10
N ASN A 295 -21.45 9.78 4.82
CA ASN A 295 -21.71 8.93 3.65
C ASN A 295 -20.46 8.16 3.18
N ARG A 296 -19.27 8.44 3.75
CA ARG A 296 -18.03 7.74 3.42
C ARG A 296 -18.14 6.28 3.91
N LYS A 297 -17.89 5.33 3.01
CA LYS A 297 -17.78 3.90 3.34
C LYS A 297 -16.35 3.58 3.80
N PRO A 298 -16.16 2.72 4.82
CA PRO A 298 -14.84 2.20 5.16
C PRO A 298 -14.23 1.45 3.97
N PHE A 299 -12.95 1.71 3.73
CA PHE A 299 -12.20 1.09 2.63
C PHE A 299 -10.82 0.67 3.12
N SER A 300 -10.43 -0.58 2.89
CA SER A 300 -9.14 -1.13 3.32
C SER A 300 -8.18 -1.26 2.16
N VAL A 301 -7.03 -0.60 2.27
CA VAL A 301 -5.92 -0.72 1.34
C VAL A 301 -4.86 -1.57 2.00
N ILE A 302 -4.52 -2.70 1.41
CA ILE A 302 -3.49 -3.61 1.90
C ILE A 302 -2.38 -3.68 0.87
N ILE A 303 -1.15 -3.38 1.29
CA ILE A 303 0.03 -3.40 0.43
C ILE A 303 1.00 -4.43 1.00
N ASP A 304 1.10 -5.59 0.36
CA ASP A 304 2.16 -6.55 0.71
C ASP A 304 3.47 -6.21 0.01
N GLU A 305 4.58 -6.45 0.69
CA GLU A 305 5.92 -6.01 0.30
C GLU A 305 6.04 -4.50 0.04
N PHE A 306 5.42 -3.69 0.91
CA PHE A 306 5.38 -2.24 0.83
C PHE A 306 6.76 -1.57 0.62
N ALA A 307 7.85 -2.18 1.11
CA ALA A 307 9.20 -1.65 0.93
C ALA A 307 9.58 -1.45 -0.55
N ASP A 308 9.04 -2.25 -1.47
CA ASP A 308 9.27 -2.12 -2.92
C ASP A 308 8.58 -0.88 -3.54
N LEU A 309 7.56 -0.33 -2.89
CA LEU A 309 6.80 0.85 -3.37
C LEU A 309 6.99 2.08 -2.49
N ALA A 310 7.73 1.96 -1.39
CA ALA A 310 7.82 2.99 -0.38
C ALA A 310 8.52 4.25 -0.92
N GLN A 311 7.89 5.41 -0.71
CA GLN A 311 8.38 6.73 -1.08
C GLN A 311 8.10 7.71 0.06
N GLU A 312 8.90 8.78 0.19
CA GLU A 312 8.78 9.74 1.30
C GLU A 312 7.38 10.39 1.38
N ASP A 313 6.76 10.64 0.23
CA ASP A 313 5.45 11.30 0.14
C ASP A 313 4.26 10.41 0.54
N PHE A 314 4.51 9.12 0.81
CA PHE A 314 3.52 8.17 1.31
C PHE A 314 3.07 8.51 2.74
N ILE A 315 3.96 9.07 3.57
CA ILE A 315 3.59 9.47 4.94
C ILE A 315 2.46 10.51 4.91
N GLY A 316 2.55 11.49 4.02
CA GLY A 316 1.48 12.49 3.85
C GLY A 316 0.17 11.90 3.33
N PHE A 317 0.21 10.74 2.67
CA PHE A 317 -0.99 9.99 2.30
C PHE A 317 -1.61 9.31 3.51
N LEU A 318 -0.82 8.61 4.35
CA LEU A 318 -1.31 8.02 5.62
C LEU A 318 -2.03 9.07 6.48
N ASP A 319 -1.39 10.23 6.70
CA ASP A 319 -1.94 11.30 7.55
C ASP A 319 -3.34 11.75 7.11
N ARG A 320 -3.63 11.71 5.81
CA ARG A 320 -4.90 12.16 5.20
C ARG A 320 -5.89 11.02 4.96
N ALA A 321 -5.44 9.78 4.78
CA ALA A 321 -6.30 8.64 4.49
C ALA A 321 -7.37 8.40 5.58
N ARG A 322 -7.10 8.82 6.81
CA ARG A 322 -8.06 8.72 7.92
C ARG A 322 -9.34 9.53 7.69
N SER A 323 -9.24 10.71 7.08
CA SER A 323 -10.43 11.56 6.83
C SER A 323 -11.33 10.93 5.78
N SER A 324 -10.76 10.30 4.75
CA SER A 324 -11.50 9.58 3.71
C SER A 324 -12.04 8.20 4.14
N LYS A 325 -11.86 7.80 5.42
CA LYS A 325 -12.14 6.47 5.97
C LYS A 325 -11.38 5.34 5.24
N MET A 326 -10.19 5.67 4.71
CA MET A 326 -9.29 4.70 4.10
C MET A 326 -8.30 4.20 5.16
N SER A 327 -8.51 2.95 5.58
CA SER A 327 -7.55 2.20 6.39
C SER A 327 -6.43 1.67 5.50
N ILE A 328 -5.19 1.73 5.99
CA ILE A 328 -4.01 1.29 5.24
C ILE A 328 -3.28 0.26 6.08
N VAL A 329 -3.02 -0.91 5.49
CA VAL A 329 -2.23 -1.99 6.07
C VAL A 329 -0.99 -2.15 5.20
N VAL A 330 0.17 -1.82 5.73
CA VAL A 330 1.45 -2.03 5.04
C VAL A 330 2.13 -3.27 5.62
N SER A 331 2.62 -4.15 4.76
CA SER A 331 3.37 -5.35 5.14
C SER A 331 4.72 -5.34 4.44
N HIS A 332 5.79 -5.64 5.16
CA HIS A 332 7.13 -5.82 4.59
C HIS A 332 7.98 -6.77 5.46
N GLN A 333 9.19 -7.09 5.00
CA GLN A 333 9.98 -8.14 5.63
C GLN A 333 10.83 -7.67 6.80
N GLU A 334 11.55 -6.56 6.62
CA GLU A 334 12.52 -6.05 7.59
C GLU A 334 12.43 -4.52 7.68
N ILE A 335 12.54 -3.98 8.90
CA ILE A 335 12.53 -2.52 9.14
C ILE A 335 13.67 -1.83 8.37
N SER A 336 14.83 -2.49 8.23
CA SER A 336 15.99 -1.93 7.54
C SER A 336 15.76 -1.65 6.06
N ASP A 337 14.78 -2.29 5.42
CA ASP A 337 14.45 -2.00 4.02
C ASP A 337 13.78 -0.62 3.88
N LEU A 338 13.04 -0.18 4.90
CA LEU A 338 12.52 1.19 4.96
C LEU A 338 13.61 2.21 5.27
N GLU A 339 14.60 1.84 6.10
CA GLU A 339 15.74 2.70 6.43
C GLU A 339 16.62 3.01 5.21
N ARG A 340 16.53 2.21 4.13
CA ARG A 340 17.18 2.52 2.84
C ARG A 340 16.62 3.78 2.18
N ILE A 341 15.36 4.13 2.47
CA ILE A 341 14.77 5.41 2.08
C ILE A 341 15.31 6.48 3.03
N SER A 342 14.98 6.34 4.32
CA SER A 342 15.63 7.07 5.42
C SER A 342 15.21 6.48 6.78
N PRO A 343 16.07 6.58 7.82
CA PRO A 343 15.68 6.24 9.19
C PRO A 343 14.46 7.02 9.69
N GLU A 344 14.34 8.28 9.26
CA GLU A 344 13.21 9.16 9.56
C GLU A 344 11.92 8.62 8.93
N PHE A 345 11.97 8.10 7.70
CA PHE A 345 10.81 7.49 7.05
C PHE A 345 10.31 6.27 7.82
N ALA A 346 11.19 5.34 8.22
CA ALA A 346 10.82 4.16 9.01
C ALA A 346 10.16 4.55 10.35
N SER A 347 10.72 5.55 11.02
CA SER A 347 10.19 6.08 12.29
C SER A 347 8.82 6.76 12.09
N ARG A 348 8.67 7.57 11.04
CA ARG A 348 7.41 8.26 10.71
C ARG A 348 6.30 7.31 10.26
N LEU A 349 6.64 6.25 9.53
CA LEU A 349 5.69 5.21 9.17
C LEU A 349 5.10 4.56 10.43
N THR A 350 5.99 4.08 11.31
CA THR A 350 5.60 3.42 12.56
C THR A 350 4.81 4.37 13.46
N GLY A 351 5.21 5.65 13.56
CA GLY A 351 4.52 6.67 14.33
C GLY A 351 3.13 7.03 13.80
N ASN A 352 2.86 6.83 12.50
CA ASN A 352 1.56 7.08 11.88
C ASN A 352 0.65 5.85 11.80
N THR A 353 1.10 4.71 12.32
CA THR A 353 0.29 3.50 12.44
C THR A 353 -0.08 3.25 13.90
N ALA A 354 -1.36 3.04 14.18
CA ALA A 354 -1.82 2.77 15.54
C ALA A 354 -1.45 1.38 16.05
N SER A 355 -1.28 0.43 15.13
CA SER A 355 -0.99 -0.96 15.47
C SER A 355 0.20 -1.47 14.67
N LEU A 356 1.16 -2.06 15.36
CA LEU A 356 2.31 -2.76 14.80
C LEU A 356 2.20 -4.26 15.12
N TYR A 357 2.25 -5.08 14.08
CA TYR A 357 2.30 -6.54 14.15
C TYR A 357 3.65 -7.01 13.66
N ALA A 358 4.54 -7.35 14.59
CA ALA A 358 5.89 -7.80 14.31
C ALA A 358 6.01 -9.31 14.48
N PHE A 359 6.15 -10.03 13.38
CA PHE A 359 6.58 -11.43 13.37
C PHE A 359 8.08 -11.54 13.63
N LEU A 360 8.64 -12.74 13.54
CA LEU A 360 10.08 -12.96 13.73
C LEU A 360 10.91 -11.94 12.93
N GLN A 361 11.80 -11.25 13.63
CA GLN A 361 12.86 -10.44 13.05
C GLN A 361 14.20 -11.08 13.37
N LYS A 362 15.02 -11.29 12.33
CA LYS A 362 16.37 -11.85 12.48
C LYS A 362 17.39 -10.76 12.82
N ASN A 363 17.19 -9.57 12.27
CA ASN A 363 18.08 -8.43 12.49
C ASN A 363 17.93 -7.89 13.93
N PRO A 364 19.03 -7.81 14.72
CA PRO A 364 18.99 -7.24 16.06
C PRO A 364 18.44 -5.81 16.11
N LYS A 365 18.80 -4.96 15.13
CA LYS A 365 18.33 -3.56 15.08
C LYS A 365 16.81 -3.48 14.95
N SER A 366 16.22 -4.34 14.13
CA SER A 366 14.76 -4.38 13.95
C SER A 366 14.06 -4.88 15.21
N ALA A 367 14.62 -5.90 15.88
CA ALA A 367 14.11 -6.38 17.16
C ALA A 367 14.17 -5.29 18.26
N ASP A 368 15.29 -4.57 18.34
CA ASP A 368 15.49 -3.47 19.29
C ASP A 368 14.54 -2.30 18.99
N PHE A 369 14.34 -1.95 17.71
CA PHE A 369 13.37 -0.96 17.27
C PHE A 369 11.94 -1.32 17.71
N ILE A 370 11.50 -2.56 17.46
CA ILE A 370 10.17 -3.03 17.88
C ILE A 370 10.00 -2.98 19.39
N SER A 371 11.02 -3.40 20.15
CA SER A 371 11.02 -3.33 21.61
C SER A 371 10.97 -1.89 22.14
N ALA A 372 11.67 -0.96 21.49
CA ALA A 372 11.59 0.46 21.81
C ALA A 372 10.19 1.03 21.52
N VAL A 373 9.57 0.65 20.40
CA VAL A 373 8.20 1.04 20.05
C VAL A 373 7.19 0.46 21.04
N ALA A 374 7.38 -0.78 21.51
CA ALA A 374 6.57 -1.39 22.56
C ALA A 374 6.62 -0.58 23.87
N GLY A 375 7.82 -0.09 24.23
CA GLY A 375 8.08 0.72 25.41
C GLY A 375 8.62 -0.09 26.59
N THR A 376 8.80 0.58 27.72
CA THR A 376 9.31 -0.01 28.98
C THR A 376 8.26 0.03 30.08
N ARG A 377 8.50 -0.75 31.13
CA ARG A 377 7.78 -0.73 32.39
C ARG A 377 8.77 -0.67 33.55
N THR A 378 8.41 0.05 34.60
CA THR A 378 9.18 0.09 35.84
C THR A 378 9.04 -1.22 36.60
N VAL A 379 10.16 -1.80 37.02
CA VAL A 379 10.22 -3.03 37.82
C VAL A 379 11.14 -2.80 39.03
N SER A 380 10.67 -3.17 40.21
CA SER A 380 11.51 -3.16 41.43
C SER A 380 12.30 -4.46 41.53
N LYS A 381 13.63 -4.37 41.46
CA LYS A 381 14.54 -5.51 41.66
C LYS A 381 15.12 -5.52 43.06
N LYS A 382 15.08 -6.69 43.70
CA LYS A 382 15.81 -6.96 44.94
C LYS A 382 17.15 -7.60 44.59
N THR A 383 18.24 -6.98 44.99
CA THR A 383 19.59 -7.59 44.93
C THR A 383 19.97 -8.07 46.32
N HIS A 384 20.51 -9.29 46.37
CA HIS A 384 21.10 -9.87 47.58
C HIS A 384 22.62 -9.77 47.47
N GLN A 385 23.26 -9.27 48.52
CA GLN A 385 24.72 -9.32 48.62
C GLN A 385 25.13 -10.72 49.09
N GLU A 386 26.10 -11.32 48.40
CA GLU A 386 26.70 -12.59 48.76
C GLU A 386 28.21 -12.34 48.96
N GLU A 387 28.73 -12.73 50.12
CA GLU A 387 30.18 -12.74 50.38
C GLU A 387 30.72 -14.15 50.15
N SER A 388 31.78 -14.26 49.36
CA SER A 388 32.50 -15.51 49.15
C SER A 388 33.65 -15.59 50.14
N ILE A 389 33.56 -16.50 51.11
CA ILE A 389 34.66 -16.83 52.02
C ILE A 389 35.10 -18.25 51.69
N LEU A 390 36.37 -18.41 51.28
CA LEU A 390 36.98 -19.73 51.01
C LEU A 390 36.23 -20.56 49.95
N GLY A 391 35.61 -19.90 48.97
CA GLY A 391 34.88 -20.55 47.87
C GLY A 391 33.43 -20.93 48.20
N PHE A 392 32.97 -20.67 49.43
CA PHE A 392 31.57 -20.83 49.83
C PHE A 392 30.87 -19.47 49.80
N ALA A 393 29.82 -19.37 48.98
CA ALA A 393 28.97 -18.19 48.93
C ALA A 393 28.06 -18.17 50.16
N THR A 394 28.20 -17.15 51.00
CA THR A 394 27.37 -16.92 52.19
C THR A 394 26.54 -15.66 51.94
N ARG A 395 25.21 -15.78 52.01
CA ARG A 395 24.31 -14.63 51.87
C ARG A 395 24.47 -13.69 53.05
N THR A 396 24.86 -12.46 52.81
CA THR A 396 24.82 -11.41 53.84
C THR A 396 23.39 -10.89 53.95
N GLY A 397 22.97 -10.48 55.16
CA GLY A 397 21.58 -10.11 55.46
C GLY A 397 21.07 -8.82 54.80
N GLY A 398 21.89 -8.14 54.00
CA GLY A 398 21.51 -6.90 53.31
C GLY A 398 20.78 -7.17 52.00
N SER A 399 19.57 -6.62 51.84
CA SER A 399 18.86 -6.55 50.56
C SER A 399 18.73 -5.11 50.10
N SER A 400 19.11 -4.81 48.86
CA SER A 400 18.87 -3.51 48.24
C SER A 400 17.71 -3.63 47.25
N VAL A 401 16.79 -2.67 47.27
CA VAL A 401 15.70 -2.56 46.28
C VAL A 401 16.06 -1.43 45.33
N ARG A 402 16.12 -1.70 44.02
CA ARG A 402 16.33 -0.70 42.99
C ARG A 402 15.20 -0.77 41.96
N GLU A 403 14.62 0.38 41.65
CA GLU A 403 13.71 0.51 40.52
C GLU A 403 14.52 0.60 39.21
N THR A 404 14.10 -0.17 38.21
CA THR A 404 14.72 -0.17 36.89
C THR A 404 13.65 -0.25 35.81
N GLU A 405 13.91 0.38 34.67
CA GLU A 405 13.10 0.20 33.48
C GLU A 405 13.47 -1.09 32.76
N GLU A 406 12.47 -1.86 32.35
CA GLU A 406 12.62 -3.04 31.48
C GLU A 406 11.67 -2.94 30.30
N PHE A 407 12.08 -3.42 29.12
CA PHE A 407 11.19 -3.52 27.97
C PHE A 407 9.93 -4.33 28.29
N ILE A 408 8.76 -3.82 27.89
CA ILE A 408 7.49 -4.57 27.95
C ILE A 408 7.61 -5.84 27.10
N VAL A 409 8.23 -5.72 25.93
CA VAL A 409 8.60 -6.83 25.06
C VAL A 409 10.11 -6.78 24.83
N HIS A 410 10.85 -7.69 25.45
CA HIS A 410 12.31 -7.75 25.28
C HIS A 410 12.71 -8.15 23.84
N PRO A 411 13.80 -7.64 23.26
CA PRO A 411 14.21 -7.97 21.88
C PRO A 411 14.38 -9.47 21.61
N ASN A 412 14.83 -10.23 22.63
CA ASN A 412 14.91 -11.69 22.56
C ASN A 412 13.55 -12.39 22.39
N VAL A 413 12.43 -11.77 22.78
CA VAL A 413 11.08 -12.30 22.49
C VAL A 413 10.84 -12.21 20.99
N VAL A 414 11.07 -11.04 20.37
CA VAL A 414 10.91 -10.81 18.93
C VAL A 414 11.76 -11.80 18.12
N LYS A 415 13.01 -12.03 18.53
CA LYS A 415 13.96 -12.95 17.87
C LYS A 415 13.66 -14.45 18.09
N ARG A 416 12.68 -14.80 18.93
CA ARG A 416 12.33 -16.20 19.26
C ARG A 416 10.87 -16.53 18.97
N LEU A 417 10.14 -15.64 18.30
CA LEU A 417 8.78 -15.88 17.86
C LEU A 417 8.72 -17.11 16.95
N ARG A 418 7.75 -18.00 17.21
CA ARG A 418 7.50 -19.15 16.35
C ARG A 418 6.67 -18.73 15.13
N VAL A 419 6.60 -19.62 14.14
CA VAL A 419 5.69 -19.42 12.98
C VAL A 419 4.26 -19.22 13.49
N GLY A 420 3.60 -18.17 12.98
CA GLY A 420 2.26 -17.77 13.41
C GLY A 420 2.22 -17.02 14.74
N GLU A 421 3.35 -16.75 15.39
CA GLU A 421 3.42 -15.84 16.53
C GLU A 421 3.90 -14.45 16.09
N CYS A 422 3.26 -13.40 16.61
CA CYS A 422 3.71 -12.02 16.42
C CYS A 422 3.65 -11.25 17.74
N VAL A 423 4.54 -10.28 17.89
CA VAL A 423 4.41 -9.20 18.86
C VAL A 423 3.43 -8.18 18.31
N VAL A 424 2.48 -7.79 19.14
CA VAL A 424 1.51 -6.74 18.85
C VAL A 424 1.85 -5.55 19.73
N VAL A 425 1.94 -4.37 19.11
CA VAL A 425 2.02 -3.10 19.82
C VAL A 425 0.86 -2.23 19.34
N LYS A 426 -0.04 -1.87 20.24
CA LYS A 426 -1.14 -0.94 19.96
C LYS A 426 -0.91 0.35 20.72
N LYS A 427 -1.18 1.48 20.08
CA LYS A 427 -1.09 2.82 20.69
C LYS A 427 -2.44 3.54 20.72
N TYR A 428 -3.48 2.96 20.12
CA TYR A 428 -4.84 3.51 20.09
C TYR A 428 -5.90 2.42 20.33
N PRO A 429 -6.97 2.69 21.10
CA PRO A 429 -7.20 3.90 21.91
C PRO A 429 -6.38 3.92 23.21
N ARG A 430 -5.74 2.80 23.56
CA ARG A 430 -4.84 2.67 24.72
C ARG A 430 -3.56 1.98 24.27
N ALA A 431 -2.46 2.32 24.95
CA ALA A 431 -1.18 1.67 24.71
C ALA A 431 -1.16 0.28 25.35
N ASP A 432 -0.78 -0.74 24.57
CA ASP A 432 -0.57 -2.10 25.05
C ASP A 432 0.45 -2.83 24.15
N ALA A 433 1.14 -3.82 24.70
CA ALA A 433 2.04 -4.68 23.94
C ALA A 433 2.09 -6.11 24.49
N TYR A 434 1.93 -7.09 23.61
CA TYR A 434 1.83 -8.51 23.97
C TYR A 434 2.18 -9.42 22.79
N VAL A 435 2.22 -10.73 23.01
CA VAL A 435 2.43 -11.74 21.96
C VAL A 435 1.10 -12.39 21.61
N VAL A 436 0.83 -12.54 20.32
CA VAL A 436 -0.37 -13.19 19.76
C VAL A 436 0.03 -14.39 18.93
N LYS A 437 -0.72 -15.49 19.06
CA LYS A 437 -0.72 -16.58 18.10
C LYS A 437 -1.86 -16.35 17.11
N VAL A 438 -1.51 -16.03 15.87
CA VAL A 438 -2.45 -15.76 14.77
C VAL A 438 -3.22 -17.04 14.46
N ASP A 439 -4.54 -16.93 14.32
CA ASP A 439 -5.39 -18.06 13.96
C ASP A 439 -5.19 -18.37 12.46
N SER A 440 -4.86 -19.61 12.11
CA SER A 440 -4.67 -20.02 10.71
C SER A 440 -5.98 -20.16 9.93
N GLY A 441 -7.14 -20.00 10.60
CA GLY A 441 -8.46 -20.11 9.97
C GLY A 441 -8.88 -21.53 9.58
N GLU A 442 -7.97 -22.51 9.62
CA GLU A 442 -8.25 -23.94 9.48
C GLU A 442 -8.76 -24.50 10.82
N ARG A 443 -10.05 -24.81 10.87
CA ARG A 443 -10.66 -25.69 11.86
C ARG A 443 -11.53 -26.71 11.15
#